data_AF-A0A2D5MVE0-F1
#
_entry.id   AF-A0A2D5MVE0-F1
#
_cell.length_a   1.000
_cell.length_b   1.000
_cell.length_c   1.000
_cell.angle_alpha   90.00
_cell.angle_beta   90.00
_cell.angle_gamma   90.00
#
_symmetry.space_group_name_H-M   'P 1'
#
loop_
_entity.id
_entity.type
_entity.pdbx_description
1 polymer ?
#
loop_
_entity_poly.entity_id
_entity_poly.type
_entity_poly.pdbx_seq_one_letter_code
_entity_poly.pdbx_strand_id
1 'polypeptide(L)'
;MSHTVKDKNRRDVTLTTSKVGEVVPSFYEQENPQLLTLLDKYYEFLDSDGTQAFSTAIKDLHHVRDIAETEIEYLDELIKEIGNGLQASTFFQNPRLMATLLASFYRSKGTLVSIEGFFRGFFNEVVTVEYPKDQIFIVGESQTGFDSQKFIQDNELYQIFSILLKVGISTQDYESLYKKFVHPAGFYFAGQVASIEEAILSIDATGLIDSDTGEGFIISSEFALSPFGQSTELTALIDSGATAQAFRVGVNQIVSLYTTSGMNAGELSNFYPTIATLLSTNSFTMDDSASPDSAGPDMSLTLETMDNDMFTRYTSDSTI
;
A
#
# COMPACT_ATOMS: atom_id res chain seq x y z
N MET A 1 5.22 53.49 23.34
CA MET A 1 4.46 52.24 23.21
C MET A 1 5.47 51.10 23.32
N SER A 2 5.23 50.04 24.09
CA SER A 2 6.19 48.93 24.19
C SER A 2 6.08 48.06 22.94
N HIS A 3 7.01 48.21 22.01
CA HIS A 3 7.15 47.29 20.88
C HIS A 3 7.56 45.93 21.45
N THR A 4 6.72 44.91 21.27
CA THR A 4 6.96 43.58 21.81
C THR A 4 7.81 42.81 20.81
N VAL A 5 9.12 42.74 21.05
CA VAL A 5 10.03 41.91 20.25
C VAL A 5 9.76 40.45 20.59
N LYS A 6 9.25 39.67 19.64
CA LYS A 6 9.07 38.22 19.79
C LYS A 6 10.39 37.52 19.50
N ASP A 7 11.19 37.28 20.54
CA ASP A 7 12.43 36.52 20.42
C ASP A 7 12.23 35.05 20.84
N LYS A 8 12.81 34.11 20.07
CA LYS A 8 12.82 32.67 20.36
C LYS A 8 14.15 32.21 20.97
N ASN A 9 15.00 33.15 21.41
CA ASN A 9 16.28 32.89 22.08
C ASN A 9 17.22 32.00 21.24
N ARG A 10 17.23 32.23 19.91
CA ARG A 10 18.13 31.55 18.98
C ARG A 10 19.37 32.38 18.65
N ARG A 11 19.34 33.68 18.95
CA ARG A 11 20.36 34.67 18.64
C ARG A 11 20.38 35.74 19.72
N ASP A 12 21.45 36.51 19.75
CA ASP A 12 21.55 37.67 20.63
C ASP A 12 20.53 38.74 20.21
N VAL A 13 19.78 39.24 21.19
CA VAL A 13 18.73 40.24 20.96
C VAL A 13 19.36 41.55 20.50
N THR A 14 18.99 42.01 19.30
CA THR A 14 19.41 43.31 18.77
C THR A 14 18.43 44.40 19.19
N LEU A 15 18.80 45.18 20.22
CA LEU A 15 18.02 46.32 20.68
C LEU A 15 18.38 47.56 19.88
N THR A 16 17.84 47.68 18.67
CA THR A 16 18.02 48.88 17.84
C THR A 16 16.82 49.81 17.97
N THR A 17 17.06 51.04 18.45
CA THR A 17 16.04 52.08 18.58
C THR A 17 16.41 53.26 17.73
N SER A 18 15.43 53.84 17.04
CA SER A 18 15.61 55.10 16.31
C SER A 18 15.88 56.23 17.31
N LYS A 19 17.02 56.91 17.19
CA LYS A 19 17.44 57.97 18.12
C LYS A 19 17.58 59.32 17.42
N VAL A 20 16.44 59.97 17.14
CA VAL A 20 16.42 61.24 16.40
C VAL A 20 17.17 62.35 17.15
N GLY A 21 16.97 62.47 18.46
CA GLY A 21 17.61 63.51 19.28
C GLY A 21 19.13 63.44 19.35
N GLU A 22 19.74 62.27 19.17
CA GLU A 22 21.22 62.13 19.17
C GLU A 22 21.85 62.46 17.81
N VAL A 23 21.08 62.37 16.72
CA VAL A 23 21.56 62.56 15.35
C VAL A 23 21.41 64.01 14.90
N VAL A 24 20.32 64.66 15.32
CA VAL A 24 20.04 66.04 14.94
C VAL A 24 20.85 67.00 15.83
N PRO A 25 21.45 68.09 15.28
CA PRO A 25 22.16 69.07 16.09
C PRO A 25 21.28 69.68 17.19
N SER A 26 21.85 69.88 18.38
CA SER A 26 21.13 70.35 19.59
C SER A 26 20.42 71.70 19.44
N PHE A 27 20.84 72.53 18.48
CA PHE A 27 20.18 73.79 18.16
C PHE A 27 18.71 73.62 17.75
N TYR A 28 18.35 72.51 17.09
CA TYR A 28 16.98 72.22 16.68
C TYR A 28 16.05 71.94 17.86
N GLU A 29 16.58 71.54 19.02
CA GLU A 29 15.79 71.34 20.25
C GLU A 29 15.20 72.67 20.75
N GLN A 30 15.91 73.78 20.54
CA GLN A 30 15.49 75.11 20.99
C GLN A 30 14.66 75.84 19.95
N GLU A 31 15.08 75.79 18.68
CA GLU A 31 14.42 76.58 17.63
C GLU A 31 13.18 75.91 17.03
N ASN A 32 13.17 74.57 16.90
CA ASN A 32 12.13 73.87 16.15
C ASN A 32 11.72 72.55 16.82
N PRO A 33 11.10 72.59 18.03
CA PRO A 33 10.71 71.39 18.77
C PRO A 33 9.62 70.55 18.06
N GLN A 34 8.79 71.19 17.23
CA GLN A 34 7.76 70.50 16.44
C GLN A 34 8.37 69.59 15.36
N LEU A 35 9.51 69.98 14.78
CA LEU A 35 10.21 69.17 13.80
C LEU A 35 10.76 67.88 14.44
N LEU A 36 11.31 67.98 15.66
CA LEU A 36 11.79 66.82 16.40
C LEU A 36 10.66 65.83 16.66
N THR A 37 9.51 66.34 17.11
CA THR A 37 8.30 65.52 17.36
C THR A 37 7.80 64.85 16.08
N LEU A 38 7.84 65.56 14.95
CA LEU A 38 7.47 65.01 13.64
C LEU A 38 8.40 63.85 13.25
N LEU A 39 9.72 64.05 13.40
CA LEU A 39 10.72 63.03 13.08
C LEU A 39 10.59 61.80 14.00
N ASP A 40 10.38 62.00 15.30
CA ASP A 40 10.13 60.89 16.24
C ASP A 40 8.90 60.07 15.81
N LYS A 41 7.81 60.76 15.47
CA LYS A 41 6.57 60.10 14.99
C LYS A 41 6.75 59.42 13.63
N TYR A 42 7.58 59.99 12.77
CA TYR A 42 7.92 59.40 11.47
C TYR A 42 8.68 58.08 11.64
N TYR A 43 9.69 58.04 12.52
CA TYR A 43 10.41 56.79 12.82
C TYR A 43 9.54 55.78 13.59
N GLU A 44 8.68 56.23 14.50
CA GLU A 44 7.70 55.36 15.17
C GLU A 44 6.73 54.74 14.16
N PHE A 45 6.34 55.48 13.11
CA PHE A 45 5.55 54.95 12.00
C PHE A 45 6.35 53.95 11.14
N LEU A 46 7.62 54.24 10.84
CA LEU A 46 8.48 53.33 10.07
C LEU A 46 8.79 52.02 10.82
N ASP A 47 8.83 52.06 12.16
CA ASP A 47 9.03 50.91 13.05
C ASP A 47 7.70 50.22 13.43
N SER A 48 6.56 50.64 12.87
CA SER A 48 5.26 50.00 13.12
C SER A 48 5.05 48.73 12.28
N ASP A 49 3.97 47.97 12.52
CA ASP A 49 3.66 46.74 11.76
C ASP A 49 2.82 47.02 10.48
N GLY A 50 2.87 48.25 9.96
CA GLY A 50 2.08 48.67 8.80
C GLY A 50 2.69 48.26 7.46
N THR A 51 1.88 48.22 6.39
CA THR A 51 2.31 47.89 5.01
C THR A 51 3.41 48.80 4.44
N GLN A 52 3.63 49.97 5.04
CA GLN A 52 4.64 50.96 4.64
C GLN A 52 5.86 50.99 5.59
N ALA A 53 5.86 50.14 6.61
CA ALA A 53 6.87 50.13 7.65
C ALA A 53 7.97 49.11 7.33
N PHE A 54 8.94 49.56 6.53
CA PHE A 54 10.04 48.72 6.06
C PHE A 54 11.22 48.64 7.05
N SER A 55 11.28 49.50 8.07
CA SER A 55 12.38 49.53 9.05
C SER A 55 12.46 48.21 9.81
N THR A 56 11.31 47.68 10.22
CA THR A 56 11.19 46.35 10.85
C THR A 56 11.72 45.25 9.93
N ALA A 57 11.34 45.25 8.64
CA ALA A 57 11.85 44.28 7.67
C ALA A 57 13.39 44.36 7.48
N ILE A 58 13.98 45.56 7.54
CA ILE A 58 15.45 45.74 7.49
C ILE A 58 16.10 45.17 8.76
N LYS A 59 15.54 45.46 9.94
CA LYS A 59 16.05 44.93 11.22
C LYS A 59 15.94 43.41 11.28
N ASP A 60 14.87 42.87 10.73
CA ASP A 60 14.58 41.43 10.71
C ASP A 60 15.27 40.68 9.57
N LEU A 61 16.05 41.36 8.72
CA LEU A 61 16.77 40.76 7.59
C LEU A 61 17.64 39.57 8.02
N HIS A 62 18.23 39.64 9.20
CA HIS A 62 19.02 38.55 9.75
C HIS A 62 18.16 37.30 10.03
N HIS A 63 16.90 37.47 10.43
CA HIS A 63 15.95 36.40 10.72
C HIS A 63 15.36 35.78 9.45
N VAL A 64 15.39 36.47 8.29
CA VAL A 64 14.80 36.02 7.01
C VAL A 64 15.35 34.68 6.50
N ARG A 65 16.55 34.26 6.92
CA ARG A 65 17.12 32.95 6.54
C ARG A 65 16.86 31.84 7.57
N ASP A 66 16.29 32.16 8.75
CA ASP A 66 16.01 31.16 9.78
C ASP A 66 14.60 30.59 9.60
N ILE A 67 14.52 29.34 9.13
CA ILE A 67 13.28 28.58 8.93
C ILE A 67 12.36 28.58 10.18
N ALA A 68 12.93 28.68 11.38
CA ALA A 68 12.18 28.68 12.64
C ALA A 68 11.67 30.07 13.07
N GLU A 69 12.08 31.16 12.42
CA GLU A 69 11.69 32.53 12.80
C GLU A 69 11.04 33.31 11.66
N THR A 70 11.36 32.98 10.41
CA THR A 70 10.80 33.64 9.22
C THR A 70 9.28 33.73 9.20
N GLU A 71 8.80 34.85 8.67
CA GLU A 71 7.40 34.96 8.29
C GLU A 71 7.05 33.92 7.22
N ILE A 72 5.78 33.52 7.20
CA ILE A 72 5.28 32.46 6.32
C ILE A 72 5.48 32.83 4.84
N GLU A 73 5.32 34.11 4.50
CA GLU A 73 5.53 34.62 3.13
C GLU A 73 6.96 34.37 2.64
N TYR A 74 7.97 34.59 3.48
CA TYR A 74 9.37 34.36 3.12
C TYR A 74 9.79 32.88 3.24
N LEU A 75 9.04 32.07 3.99
CA LEU A 75 9.27 30.64 4.09
C LEU A 75 9.08 29.94 2.74
N ASP A 76 8.10 30.37 1.95
CA ASP A 76 7.85 29.84 0.61
C ASP A 76 9.05 30.05 -0.32
N GLU A 77 9.67 31.23 -0.30
CA GLU A 77 10.86 31.51 -1.12
C GLU A 77 12.08 30.68 -0.68
N LEU A 78 12.24 30.46 0.63
CA LEU A 78 13.26 29.53 1.16
C LEU A 78 13.03 28.09 0.70
N ILE A 79 11.78 27.61 0.77
CA ILE A 79 11.41 26.27 0.33
C ILE A 79 11.58 26.14 -1.18
N LYS A 80 11.30 27.20 -1.95
CA LYS A 80 11.50 27.21 -3.39
C LYS A 80 12.99 27.11 -3.77
N GLU A 81 13.86 27.80 -3.04
CA GLU A 81 15.32 27.72 -3.19
C GLU A 81 15.84 26.31 -2.86
N ILE A 82 15.45 25.74 -1.72
CA ILE A 82 15.95 24.45 -1.22
C ILE A 82 15.28 23.27 -1.94
N GLY A 83 13.99 23.39 -2.18
CA GLY A 83 13.09 22.37 -2.74
C GLY A 83 12.97 22.42 -4.26
N ASN A 84 13.82 23.19 -4.95
CA ASN A 84 13.86 23.29 -6.41
C ASN A 84 12.46 23.55 -7.03
N GLY A 85 11.74 24.52 -6.48
CA GLY A 85 10.41 24.91 -6.97
C GLY A 85 9.22 24.30 -6.21
N LEU A 86 9.44 23.57 -5.12
CA LEU A 86 8.35 23.19 -4.20
C LEU A 86 7.79 24.42 -3.47
N GLN A 87 6.51 24.34 -3.10
CA GLN A 87 5.82 25.37 -2.30
C GLN A 87 5.49 24.81 -0.91
N ALA A 88 5.39 25.68 0.12
CA ALA A 88 4.99 25.30 1.47
C ALA A 88 3.62 24.61 1.52
N SER A 89 2.72 24.96 0.59
CA SER A 89 1.40 24.34 0.41
C SER A 89 1.47 22.83 0.15
N THR A 90 2.59 22.34 -0.38
CA THR A 90 2.83 20.91 -0.60
C THR A 90 3.10 20.17 0.71
N PHE A 91 3.44 20.88 1.78
CA PHE A 91 3.82 20.33 3.08
C PHE A 91 2.68 20.53 4.09
N PHE A 92 1.61 19.77 3.91
CA PHE A 92 0.29 19.94 4.54
C PHE A 92 0.26 20.23 6.05
N GLN A 93 1.11 19.57 6.85
CA GLN A 93 0.99 19.57 8.32
C GLN A 93 1.96 20.54 9.01
N ASN A 94 3.25 20.54 8.61
CA ASN A 94 4.32 21.27 9.31
C ASN A 94 5.41 21.75 8.33
N PRO A 95 5.19 22.86 7.60
CA PRO A 95 6.11 23.31 6.55
C PRO A 95 7.50 23.66 7.09
N ARG A 96 7.59 24.17 8.31
CA ARG A 96 8.87 24.55 8.95
C ARG A 96 9.73 23.35 9.34
N LEU A 97 9.09 22.29 9.83
CA LEU A 97 9.79 21.04 10.11
C LEU A 97 10.30 20.43 8.80
N MET A 98 9.46 20.41 7.77
CA MET A 98 9.83 19.86 6.46
C MET A 98 10.95 20.63 5.78
N ALA A 99 10.92 21.97 5.81
CA ALA A 99 12.00 22.80 5.32
C ALA A 99 13.34 22.48 6.00
N THR A 100 13.31 22.19 7.31
CA THR A 100 14.51 21.75 8.05
C THR A 100 14.95 20.35 7.64
N LEU A 101 14.00 19.42 7.48
CA LEU A 101 14.27 18.03 7.11
C LEU A 101 14.76 17.87 5.66
N LEU A 102 14.35 18.74 4.73
CA LEU A 102 14.80 18.72 3.33
C LEU A 102 16.33 18.70 3.21
N ALA A 103 17.03 19.58 3.92
CA ALA A 103 18.48 19.61 3.93
C ALA A 103 19.09 18.31 4.48
N SER A 104 18.46 17.72 5.50
CA SER A 104 18.88 16.43 6.05
C SER A 104 18.70 15.28 5.05
N PHE A 105 17.58 15.25 4.31
CA PHE A 105 17.32 14.23 3.29
C PHE A 105 18.33 14.28 2.15
N TYR A 106 18.71 15.49 1.71
CA TYR A 106 19.78 15.66 0.72
C TYR A 106 21.12 15.10 1.22
N ARG A 107 21.45 15.31 2.50
CA ARG A 107 22.71 14.83 3.10
C ARG A 107 22.71 13.31 3.30
N SER A 108 21.57 12.72 3.64
CA SER A 108 21.43 11.27 3.88
C SER A 108 20.77 10.53 2.71
N LYS A 109 20.91 11.05 1.48
CA LYS A 109 20.30 10.50 0.27
C LYS A 109 20.65 9.02 0.10
N GLY A 110 19.67 8.19 -0.24
CA GLY A 110 19.83 6.75 -0.46
C GLY A 110 19.95 5.89 0.80
N THR A 111 19.94 6.47 2.00
CA THR A 111 19.83 5.70 3.25
C THR A 111 18.39 5.26 3.49
N LEU A 112 18.20 4.09 4.10
CA LEU A 112 16.88 3.57 4.48
C LEU A 112 16.09 4.59 5.32
N VAL A 113 16.74 5.23 6.29
CA VAL A 113 16.12 6.24 7.16
C VAL A 113 15.62 7.45 6.38
N SER A 114 16.35 7.87 5.34
CA SER A 114 15.94 8.98 4.48
C SER A 114 14.69 8.63 3.66
N ILE A 115 14.62 7.40 3.14
CA ILE A 115 13.46 6.88 2.42
C ILE A 115 12.25 6.85 3.34
N GLU A 116 12.35 6.19 4.50
CA GLU A 116 11.24 6.12 5.46
C GLU A 116 10.78 7.49 5.94
N GLY A 117 11.73 8.38 6.29
CA GLY A 117 11.42 9.73 6.75
C GLY A 117 10.74 10.58 5.68
N PHE A 118 11.09 10.40 4.41
CA PHE A 118 10.47 11.10 3.30
C PHE A 118 9.00 10.70 3.11
N PHE A 119 8.70 9.41 3.06
CA PHE A 119 7.30 8.97 2.89
C PHE A 119 6.42 9.34 4.08
N ARG A 120 6.95 9.21 5.30
CA ARG A 120 6.25 9.67 6.51
C ARG A 120 6.05 11.19 6.52
N GLY A 121 7.03 11.94 6.04
CA GLY A 121 7.01 13.40 6.09
C GLY A 121 6.14 14.06 5.03
N PHE A 122 6.21 13.57 3.78
CA PHE A 122 5.49 14.17 2.65
C PHE A 122 4.10 13.58 2.44
N PHE A 123 3.97 12.27 2.64
CA PHE A 123 2.76 11.53 2.29
C PHE A 123 2.03 10.96 3.51
N ASN A 124 2.62 11.06 4.72
CA ASN A 124 2.12 10.40 5.93
C ASN A 124 1.93 8.88 5.75
N GLU A 125 2.76 8.28 4.90
CA GLU A 125 2.71 6.86 4.55
C GLU A 125 3.92 6.11 5.10
N VAL A 126 3.72 4.85 5.43
CA VAL A 126 4.82 3.95 5.80
C VAL A 126 5.25 3.18 4.56
N VAL A 127 6.53 3.27 4.24
CA VAL A 127 7.16 2.56 3.13
C VAL A 127 7.92 1.34 3.65
N THR A 128 7.84 0.24 2.92
CA THR A 128 8.76 -0.89 3.09
C THR A 128 9.76 -0.88 1.93
N VAL A 129 11.06 -0.89 2.27
CA VAL A 129 12.15 -0.89 1.29
C VAL A 129 12.69 -2.30 1.18
N GLU A 130 12.59 -2.89 -0.01
CA GLU A 130 13.20 -4.19 -0.34
C GLU A 130 14.38 -3.99 -1.29
N TYR A 131 15.42 -4.79 -1.10
CA TYR A 131 16.62 -4.78 -1.94
C TYR A 131 16.63 -6.04 -2.82
N PRO A 132 16.31 -5.93 -4.13
CA PRO A 132 16.23 -7.09 -5.02
C PRO A 132 17.55 -7.85 -5.17
N LYS A 133 18.70 -7.22 -4.85
CA LYS A 133 20.01 -7.89 -4.80
C LYS A 133 20.00 -9.18 -3.96
N ASP A 134 19.19 -9.23 -2.91
CA ASP A 134 19.11 -10.39 -2.00
C ASP A 134 18.25 -11.52 -2.60
N GLN A 135 17.53 -11.23 -3.68
CA GLN A 135 16.64 -12.16 -4.40
C GLN A 135 17.27 -12.69 -5.70
N ILE A 136 18.50 -12.27 -6.04
CA ILE A 136 19.19 -12.73 -7.25
C ILE A 136 19.70 -14.16 -7.07
N PHE A 137 19.55 -14.98 -8.12
CA PHE A 137 20.10 -16.31 -8.21
C PHE A 137 21.58 -16.26 -8.63
N ILE A 138 22.46 -16.77 -7.77
CA ILE A 138 23.91 -16.86 -8.02
C ILE A 138 24.27 -18.31 -8.34
N VAL A 139 24.81 -18.55 -9.53
CA VAL A 139 25.22 -19.88 -10.00
C VAL A 139 26.32 -20.44 -9.09
N GLY A 140 26.09 -21.63 -8.52
CA GLY A 140 27.03 -22.32 -7.64
C GLY A 140 26.83 -22.04 -6.14
N GLU A 141 26.01 -21.05 -5.78
CA GLU A 141 25.69 -20.71 -4.38
C GLU A 141 24.20 -20.92 -4.06
N SER A 142 23.32 -20.48 -4.96
CA SER A 142 21.88 -20.50 -4.75
C SER A 142 21.26 -21.88 -4.97
N GLN A 143 20.35 -22.28 -4.09
CA GLN A 143 19.57 -23.51 -4.24
C GLN A 143 18.48 -23.33 -5.30
N THR A 144 18.29 -24.34 -6.15
CA THR A 144 17.21 -24.39 -7.15
C THR A 144 15.98 -25.08 -6.56
N GLY A 145 14.80 -24.45 -6.65
CA GLY A 145 13.55 -25.03 -6.16
C GLY A 145 12.49 -23.98 -5.86
N PHE A 146 11.24 -24.42 -5.71
CA PHE A 146 10.10 -23.57 -5.37
C PHE A 146 10.32 -22.82 -4.04
N ASP A 147 11.01 -23.45 -3.09
CA ASP A 147 11.28 -22.86 -1.76
C ASP A 147 12.26 -21.68 -1.79
N SER A 148 13.11 -21.60 -2.82
CA SER A 148 14.21 -20.62 -2.90
C SER A 148 13.77 -19.27 -3.48
N GLN A 149 12.77 -19.28 -4.38
CA GLN A 149 12.16 -18.10 -5.04
C GLN A 149 13.20 -17.03 -5.49
N LYS A 150 14.33 -17.46 -6.04
CA LYS A 150 15.36 -16.57 -6.58
C LYS A 150 15.11 -16.26 -8.05
N PHE A 151 15.48 -15.06 -8.47
CA PHE A 151 15.29 -14.55 -9.82
C PHE A 151 16.62 -14.42 -10.56
N ILE A 152 16.58 -14.58 -11.88
CA ILE A 152 17.73 -14.31 -12.75
C ILE A 152 17.90 -12.79 -12.87
N GLN A 153 19.15 -12.34 -12.95
CA GLN A 153 19.45 -10.92 -13.11
C GLN A 153 18.83 -10.36 -14.40
N ASP A 154 18.21 -9.18 -14.29
CA ASP A 154 17.66 -8.42 -15.40
C ASP A 154 18.35 -7.04 -15.56
N ASN A 155 17.85 -6.23 -16.48
CA ASN A 155 18.30 -4.85 -16.70
C ASN A 155 17.49 -3.81 -15.90
N GLU A 156 16.62 -4.24 -14.99
CA GLU A 156 15.63 -3.43 -14.30
C GLU A 156 15.57 -3.75 -12.79
N LEU A 157 14.66 -4.62 -12.35
CA LEU A 157 14.40 -4.80 -10.92
C LEU A 157 15.41 -5.74 -10.26
N TYR A 158 15.71 -6.87 -10.85
CA TYR A 158 16.59 -7.89 -10.28
C TYR A 158 18.05 -7.61 -10.64
N GLN A 159 18.65 -6.61 -10.00
CA GLN A 159 20.08 -6.27 -10.14
C GLN A 159 20.66 -5.75 -8.81
N ILE A 160 21.98 -5.54 -8.77
CA ILE A 160 22.69 -5.11 -7.55
C ILE A 160 22.27 -3.69 -7.14
N PHE A 161 22.09 -2.80 -8.12
CA PHE A 161 21.74 -1.40 -7.91
C PHE A 161 20.26 -1.16 -8.15
N SER A 162 19.39 -1.90 -7.46
CA SER A 162 17.95 -1.68 -7.51
C SER A 162 17.32 -1.57 -6.13
N ILE A 163 16.20 -0.87 -6.07
CA ILE A 163 15.40 -0.66 -4.85
C ILE A 163 13.93 -0.84 -5.21
N LEU A 164 13.23 -1.71 -4.47
CA LEU A 164 11.78 -1.87 -4.55
C LEU A 164 11.14 -1.15 -3.36
N LEU A 165 10.22 -0.22 -3.63
CA LEU A 165 9.43 0.42 -2.59
C LEU A 165 8.01 -0.09 -2.60
N LYS A 166 7.53 -0.56 -1.45
CA LYS A 166 6.14 -0.96 -1.23
C LYS A 166 5.45 0.11 -0.42
N VAL A 167 4.47 0.80 -1.01
CA VAL A 167 3.75 1.94 -0.39
C VAL A 167 2.27 1.90 -0.78
N GLY A 168 1.38 2.41 0.07
CA GLY A 168 -0.07 2.49 -0.20
C GLY A 168 -0.49 3.54 -1.24
N ILE A 169 0.45 4.30 -1.82
CA ILE A 169 0.20 5.33 -2.83
C ILE A 169 0.75 4.92 -4.19
N SER A 170 0.16 5.47 -5.27
CA SER A 170 0.59 5.19 -6.63
C SER A 170 2.03 5.66 -6.88
N THR A 171 2.81 4.85 -7.59
CA THR A 171 4.20 5.18 -7.95
C THR A 171 4.31 6.54 -8.66
N GLN A 172 3.34 6.88 -9.50
CA GLN A 172 3.33 8.12 -10.28
C GLN A 172 3.28 9.38 -9.40
N ASP A 173 2.62 9.30 -8.24
CA ASP A 173 2.40 10.47 -7.37
C ASP A 173 3.69 10.91 -6.68
N TYR A 174 4.52 9.96 -6.26
CA TYR A 174 5.73 10.26 -5.50
C TYR A 174 7.02 10.12 -6.32
N GLU A 175 7.01 9.47 -7.48
CA GLU A 175 8.22 9.15 -8.26
C GLU A 175 9.07 10.40 -8.54
N SER A 176 8.44 11.49 -8.98
CA SER A 176 9.15 12.72 -9.36
C SER A 176 9.85 13.39 -8.17
N LEU A 177 9.23 13.36 -6.99
CA LEU A 177 9.76 13.92 -5.75
C LEU A 177 10.83 13.00 -5.16
N TYR A 178 10.53 11.71 -5.09
CA TYR A 178 11.45 10.70 -4.58
C TYR A 178 12.78 10.69 -5.35
N LYS A 179 12.72 10.72 -6.70
CA LYS A 179 13.91 10.79 -7.57
C LYS A 179 14.79 12.03 -7.27
N LYS A 180 14.16 13.17 -6.96
CA LYS A 180 14.86 14.42 -6.68
C LYS A 180 15.54 14.40 -5.30
N PHE A 181 14.79 14.07 -4.24
CA PHE A 181 15.25 14.30 -2.87
C PHE A 181 16.00 13.12 -2.26
N VAL A 182 15.57 11.89 -2.53
CA VAL A 182 15.98 10.74 -1.71
C VAL A 182 16.64 9.63 -2.50
N HIS A 183 16.25 9.44 -3.75
CA HIS A 183 16.74 8.33 -4.56
C HIS A 183 18.24 8.49 -4.95
N PRO A 184 19.11 7.51 -4.68
CA PRO A 184 20.52 7.58 -5.06
C PRO A 184 20.69 7.55 -6.59
N ALA A 185 21.65 8.32 -7.12
CA ALA A 185 21.91 8.31 -8.57
C ALA A 185 22.48 6.96 -9.01
N GLY A 186 22.08 6.48 -10.19
CA GLY A 186 22.58 5.24 -10.79
C GLY A 186 21.89 3.96 -10.32
N PHE A 187 20.93 4.04 -9.39
CA PHE A 187 20.10 2.91 -9.00
C PHE A 187 18.83 2.86 -9.85
N TYR A 188 18.31 1.67 -10.11
CA TYR A 188 16.96 1.46 -10.61
C TYR A 188 15.98 1.45 -9.43
N PHE A 189 14.81 2.02 -9.63
CA PHE A 189 13.76 2.03 -8.62
C PHE A 189 12.45 1.55 -9.24
N ALA A 190 11.78 0.63 -8.56
CA ALA A 190 10.41 0.25 -8.84
C ALA A 190 9.52 0.51 -7.62
N GLY A 191 8.32 1.03 -7.89
CA GLY A 191 7.28 1.20 -6.88
C GLY A 191 6.21 0.13 -7.05
N GLN A 192 5.86 -0.55 -5.97
CA GLN A 192 4.74 -1.46 -5.88
C GLN A 192 3.71 -0.88 -4.93
N VAL A 193 2.45 -0.83 -5.38
CA VAL A 193 1.34 -0.42 -4.52
C VAL A 193 1.01 -1.57 -3.58
N ALA A 194 1.23 -1.35 -2.29
CA ALA A 194 0.88 -2.32 -1.25
C ALA A 194 -0.48 -1.93 -0.66
N SER A 195 -1.52 -2.67 -1.03
CA SER A 195 -2.80 -2.59 -0.34
C SER A 195 -2.69 -3.39 0.96
N ILE A 196 -2.74 -2.70 2.10
CA ILE A 196 -2.89 -3.35 3.40
C ILE A 196 -4.39 -3.60 3.56
N GLU A 197 -4.88 -4.70 2.99
CA GLU A 197 -6.23 -5.19 3.26
C GLU A 197 -6.17 -6.17 4.44
N GLU A 198 -6.70 -5.75 5.58
CA GLU A 198 -7.06 -6.68 6.65
C GLU A 198 -8.45 -7.23 6.33
N ALA A 199 -8.50 -8.25 5.47
CA ALA A 199 -9.75 -8.94 5.15
C ALA A 199 -10.12 -9.89 6.29
N ILE A 200 -11.09 -9.49 7.12
CA ILE A 200 -11.75 -10.40 8.07
C ILE A 200 -12.71 -11.27 7.25
N LEU A 201 -12.25 -12.42 6.77
CA LEU A 201 -13.11 -13.40 6.10
C LEU A 201 -13.90 -14.17 7.15
N SER A 202 -15.16 -13.78 7.37
CA SER A 202 -16.11 -14.56 8.16
C SER A 202 -16.55 -15.78 7.34
N ILE A 203 -16.06 -16.97 7.68
CA ILE A 203 -16.57 -18.23 7.15
C ILE A 203 -17.91 -18.49 7.84
N ASP A 204 -19.02 -18.19 7.14
CA ASP A 204 -20.35 -18.58 7.62
C ASP A 204 -20.73 -19.92 6.97
N ALA A 205 -20.53 -21.01 7.71
CA ALA A 205 -20.89 -22.34 7.27
C ALA A 205 -22.41 -22.52 7.34
N THR A 206 -23.12 -22.10 6.29
CA THR A 206 -24.57 -22.33 6.20
C THR A 206 -24.84 -23.66 5.49
N GLY A 207 -24.74 -24.76 6.23
CA GLY A 207 -25.27 -26.06 5.83
C GLY A 207 -26.31 -26.52 6.84
N LEU A 208 -27.58 -26.69 6.44
CA LEU A 208 -28.56 -27.38 7.26
C LEU A 208 -28.18 -28.86 7.31
N ILE A 209 -27.73 -29.32 8.48
CA ILE A 209 -27.53 -30.73 8.78
C ILE A 209 -28.88 -31.24 9.30
N ASP A 210 -29.65 -31.98 8.49
CA ASP A 210 -30.73 -32.80 9.00
C ASP A 210 -30.13 -34.14 9.44
N SER A 211 -30.06 -34.33 10.75
CA SER A 211 -29.39 -35.45 11.40
C SER A 211 -30.42 -36.56 11.66
N ASP A 212 -30.78 -37.33 10.62
CA ASP A 212 -31.61 -38.53 10.79
C ASP A 212 -31.20 -39.72 9.92
N THR A 213 -29.95 -39.76 9.46
CA THR A 213 -29.34 -41.01 8.97
C THR A 213 -28.12 -41.31 9.83
N GLY A 214 -28.09 -42.50 10.45
CA GLY A 214 -27.08 -42.93 11.42
C GLY A 214 -25.67 -43.17 10.88
N GLU A 215 -25.30 -42.52 9.78
CA GLU A 215 -23.98 -42.59 9.14
C GLU A 215 -23.30 -41.23 9.27
N GLY A 216 -22.20 -41.17 10.02
CA GLY A 216 -21.47 -39.94 10.29
C GLY A 216 -20.73 -39.44 9.05
N PHE A 217 -21.07 -38.24 8.59
CA PHE A 217 -20.41 -37.59 7.45
C PHE A 217 -19.15 -36.85 7.91
N ILE A 218 -18.01 -37.17 7.31
CA ILE A 218 -16.75 -36.44 7.54
C ILE A 218 -16.55 -35.47 6.39
N ILE A 219 -16.68 -34.17 6.65
CA ILE A 219 -16.30 -33.11 5.71
C ILE A 219 -14.78 -33.05 5.66
N SER A 220 -14.19 -33.41 4.53
CA SER A 220 -12.74 -33.37 4.33
C SER A 220 -12.39 -32.44 3.17
N SER A 221 -12.11 -31.19 3.47
CA SER A 221 -11.32 -30.32 2.59
C SER A 221 -10.24 -29.62 3.43
N GLU A 222 -8.97 -29.90 3.12
CA GLU A 222 -7.88 -29.04 3.57
C GLU A 222 -7.79 -27.88 2.57
N PHE A 223 -8.45 -26.77 2.90
CA PHE A 223 -8.27 -25.53 2.16
C PHE A 223 -7.02 -24.82 2.67
N ALA A 224 -5.90 -24.99 1.96
CA ALA A 224 -4.75 -24.13 2.15
C ALA A 224 -5.00 -22.81 1.40
N LEU A 225 -5.26 -21.73 2.17
CA LEU A 225 -5.37 -20.36 1.66
C LEU A 225 -4.06 -19.96 0.97
N SER A 226 -3.97 -20.22 -0.34
CA SER A 226 -3.00 -19.58 -1.23
C SER A 226 -3.73 -18.48 -1.99
N PRO A 227 -3.21 -17.24 -2.07
CA PRO A 227 -3.79 -16.18 -2.89
C PRO A 227 -3.79 -16.50 -4.40
N PHE A 228 -3.27 -17.67 -4.79
CA PHE A 228 -3.28 -18.21 -6.15
C PHE A 228 -3.95 -19.60 -6.26
N GLY A 229 -4.64 -20.07 -5.21
CA GLY A 229 -5.28 -21.39 -5.22
C GLY A 229 -6.53 -21.42 -6.10
N GLN A 230 -6.58 -22.34 -7.07
CA GLN A 230 -7.80 -22.66 -7.79
C GLN A 230 -8.87 -23.15 -6.81
N SER A 231 -10.13 -22.76 -7.02
CA SER A 231 -11.27 -23.24 -6.25
C SER A 231 -11.46 -24.73 -6.49
N THR A 232 -11.09 -25.59 -5.54
CA THR A 232 -11.43 -27.02 -5.60
C THR A 232 -12.87 -27.24 -5.13
N GLU A 233 -13.60 -28.15 -5.77
CA GLU A 233 -14.97 -28.48 -5.37
C GLU A 233 -15.06 -29.05 -3.94
N LEU A 234 -16.10 -28.67 -3.20
CA LEU A 234 -16.36 -29.18 -1.85
C LEU A 234 -16.94 -30.59 -1.91
N THR A 235 -16.17 -31.55 -1.42
CA THR A 235 -16.54 -32.98 -1.40
C THR A 235 -16.56 -33.52 0.02
N ALA A 236 -17.17 -34.68 0.17
CA ALA A 236 -17.18 -35.40 1.43
C ALA A 236 -17.12 -36.90 1.24
N LEU A 237 -16.78 -37.62 2.31
CA LEU A 237 -16.64 -39.06 2.32
C LEU A 237 -17.79 -39.68 3.11
N ILE A 238 -18.51 -40.58 2.46
CA ILE A 238 -19.50 -41.46 3.10
C ILE A 238 -18.83 -42.82 3.26
N ASP A 239 -18.67 -43.26 4.51
CA ASP A 239 -18.17 -44.59 4.86
C ASP A 239 -19.35 -45.49 5.22
N SER A 240 -19.45 -46.66 4.59
CA SER A 240 -20.53 -47.65 4.83
C SER A 240 -20.08 -48.74 5.82
N GLY A 241 -19.11 -48.46 6.69
CA GLY A 241 -18.66 -49.35 7.77
C GLY A 241 -17.75 -50.51 7.32
N ALA A 242 -17.41 -50.60 6.03
CA ALA A 242 -16.36 -51.46 5.52
C ALA A 242 -15.31 -50.57 4.85
N THR A 243 -14.12 -50.49 5.44
CA THR A 243 -13.00 -49.59 5.07
C THR A 243 -12.55 -49.64 3.60
N ALA A 244 -13.06 -50.60 2.82
CA ALA A 244 -12.81 -50.76 1.38
C ALA A 244 -13.87 -50.12 0.47
N GLN A 245 -14.94 -49.50 1.00
CA GLN A 245 -16.07 -48.98 0.20
C GLN A 245 -16.48 -47.54 0.56
N ALA A 246 -15.57 -46.73 1.14
CA ALA A 246 -15.85 -45.31 1.29
C ALA A 246 -15.92 -44.64 -0.09
N PHE A 247 -17.03 -43.97 -0.40
CA PHE A 247 -17.21 -43.24 -1.66
C PHE A 247 -17.28 -41.74 -1.43
N ARG A 248 -16.73 -40.98 -2.37
CA ARG A 248 -16.72 -39.51 -2.34
C ARG A 248 -18.00 -38.99 -2.98
N VAL A 249 -18.64 -38.03 -2.30
CA VAL A 249 -19.85 -37.36 -2.78
C VAL A 249 -19.67 -35.85 -2.86
N GLY A 250 -20.34 -35.24 -3.84
CA GLY A 250 -20.39 -33.79 -3.99
C GLY A 250 -21.37 -33.19 -2.98
N VAL A 251 -20.94 -32.20 -2.20
CA VAL A 251 -21.82 -31.57 -1.20
C VAL A 251 -22.81 -30.60 -1.85
N ASN A 252 -22.55 -30.19 -3.10
CA ASN A 252 -23.31 -29.17 -3.82
C ASN A 252 -24.41 -29.75 -4.76
N GLN A 253 -24.50 -31.07 -4.91
CA GLN A 253 -25.50 -31.75 -5.74
C GLN A 253 -26.79 -32.01 -4.95
N ILE A 254 -27.63 -30.98 -4.83
CA ILE A 254 -28.90 -31.07 -4.09
C ILE A 254 -30.00 -31.61 -5.02
N VAL A 255 -30.84 -32.54 -4.53
CA VAL A 255 -31.98 -33.11 -5.26
C VAL A 255 -32.92 -32.03 -5.85
N SER A 256 -33.03 -30.87 -5.19
CA SER A 256 -33.83 -29.74 -5.67
C SER A 256 -33.39 -29.21 -7.04
N LEU A 257 -32.10 -29.32 -7.38
CA LEU A 257 -31.52 -28.85 -8.64
C LEU A 257 -32.16 -29.59 -9.83
N TYR A 258 -32.30 -30.92 -9.73
CA TYR A 258 -32.91 -31.75 -10.78
C TYR A 258 -34.43 -31.55 -10.87
N THR A 259 -35.10 -31.33 -9.73
CA THR A 259 -36.56 -31.07 -9.72
C THR A 259 -36.93 -29.69 -10.26
N THR A 260 -36.06 -28.68 -10.07
CA THR A 260 -36.29 -27.30 -10.53
C THR A 260 -36.08 -27.16 -12.03
N SER A 261 -35.19 -27.99 -12.59
CA SER A 261 -34.94 -28.12 -14.03
C SER A 261 -36.05 -28.86 -14.80
N GLY A 262 -37.11 -29.29 -14.12
CA GLY A 262 -38.29 -29.91 -14.74
C GLY A 262 -38.08 -31.34 -15.22
N MET A 263 -36.99 -32.00 -14.79
CA MET A 263 -36.68 -33.39 -15.15
C MET A 263 -37.51 -34.37 -14.34
N ASN A 264 -38.12 -35.35 -15.01
CA ASN A 264 -38.80 -36.46 -14.36
C ASN A 264 -37.82 -37.59 -14.00
N ALA A 265 -38.12 -38.40 -12.99
CA ALA A 265 -37.25 -39.50 -12.55
C ALA A 265 -36.91 -40.50 -13.68
N GLY A 266 -37.82 -40.69 -14.64
CA GLY A 266 -37.58 -41.54 -15.82
C GLY A 266 -36.59 -40.94 -16.81
N GLU A 267 -36.48 -39.61 -16.88
CA GLU A 267 -35.49 -38.93 -17.73
C GLU A 267 -34.13 -38.92 -17.04
N LEU A 268 -34.09 -38.76 -15.72
CA LEU A 268 -32.86 -38.82 -14.92
C LEU A 268 -32.19 -40.20 -15.00
N SER A 269 -32.98 -41.28 -15.09
CA SER A 269 -32.49 -42.66 -15.25
C SER A 269 -31.75 -42.91 -16.57
N ASN A 270 -31.94 -42.05 -17.59
CA ASN A 270 -31.20 -42.17 -18.84
C ASN A 270 -29.77 -41.61 -18.70
N PHE A 271 -29.55 -40.70 -17.76
CA PHE A 271 -28.25 -40.06 -17.51
C PHE A 271 -27.48 -40.76 -16.40
N TYR A 272 -28.17 -41.22 -15.35
CA TYR A 272 -27.57 -41.87 -14.20
C TYR A 272 -28.20 -43.25 -13.99
N PRO A 273 -27.47 -44.35 -14.23
CA PRO A 273 -28.01 -45.70 -14.04
C PRO A 273 -28.29 -46.02 -12.57
N THR A 274 -27.55 -45.41 -11.64
CA THR A 274 -27.75 -45.60 -10.19
C THR A 274 -27.67 -44.29 -9.40
N ILE A 275 -28.28 -44.25 -8.22
CA ILE A 275 -28.16 -43.11 -7.31
C ILE A 275 -26.70 -42.87 -6.88
N ALA A 276 -25.88 -43.93 -6.83
CA ALA A 276 -24.46 -43.81 -6.54
C ALA A 276 -23.70 -43.02 -7.62
N THR A 277 -24.07 -43.19 -8.90
CA THR A 277 -23.49 -42.40 -10.00
C THR A 277 -23.94 -40.94 -9.99
N LEU A 278 -25.18 -40.67 -9.55
CA LEU A 278 -25.70 -39.30 -9.38
C LEU A 278 -24.95 -38.52 -8.30
N LEU A 279 -24.54 -39.19 -7.22
CA LEU A 279 -23.86 -38.56 -6.08
C LEU A 279 -22.33 -38.53 -6.24
N SER A 280 -21.78 -39.18 -7.26
CA SER A 280 -20.33 -39.28 -7.49
C SER A 280 -19.75 -37.93 -7.91
N THR A 281 -18.62 -37.56 -7.33
CA THR A 281 -17.87 -36.34 -7.69
C THR A 281 -17.11 -36.49 -9.02
N ASN A 282 -16.85 -37.73 -9.45
CA ASN A 282 -16.22 -37.97 -10.75
C ASN A 282 -17.35 -38.02 -11.77
N SER A 283 -17.58 -36.88 -12.43
CA SER A 283 -18.65 -36.67 -13.40
C SER A 283 -18.43 -37.47 -14.70
N PHE A 284 -19.39 -37.33 -15.62
CA PHE A 284 -19.45 -37.98 -16.93
C PHE A 284 -18.10 -38.01 -17.68
N THR A 285 -17.44 -39.17 -17.70
CA THR A 285 -16.33 -39.41 -18.61
C THR A 285 -16.89 -39.80 -19.97
N MET A 286 -16.24 -39.39 -21.07
CA MET A 286 -16.62 -39.85 -22.43
C MET A 286 -16.33 -41.33 -22.70
N ASP A 287 -15.99 -42.09 -21.66
CA ASP A 287 -15.64 -43.50 -21.75
C ASP A 287 -16.85 -44.38 -21.36
N ASP A 288 -17.53 -44.89 -22.39
CA ASP A 288 -18.61 -45.88 -22.28
C ASP A 288 -18.07 -47.32 -22.11
N SER A 289 -16.75 -47.50 -22.02
CA SER A 289 -16.13 -48.83 -21.89
C SER A 289 -15.84 -49.24 -20.44
N ALA A 290 -15.98 -48.33 -19.48
CA ALA A 290 -15.63 -48.56 -18.09
C ALA A 290 -16.85 -48.92 -17.22
N SER A 291 -17.09 -50.22 -16.98
CA SER A 291 -18.05 -50.74 -15.99
C SER A 291 -19.56 -50.49 -16.28
N PRO A 292 -20.46 -51.43 -15.92
CA PRO A 292 -21.92 -51.22 -15.98
C PRO A 292 -22.46 -50.05 -15.13
N ASP A 293 -21.60 -49.37 -14.36
CA ASP A 293 -21.91 -48.21 -13.52
C ASP A 293 -21.34 -46.89 -14.09
N SER A 294 -20.84 -46.83 -15.33
CA SER A 294 -20.43 -45.56 -15.94
C SER A 294 -21.63 -44.79 -16.48
N ALA A 295 -21.79 -43.55 -16.03
CA ALA A 295 -22.74 -42.60 -16.58
C ALA A 295 -22.15 -42.07 -17.90
N GLY A 296 -22.71 -42.51 -19.03
CA GLY A 296 -22.29 -42.08 -20.37
C GLY A 296 -22.76 -40.65 -20.67
N PRO A 297 -21.97 -39.84 -21.41
CA PRO A 297 -22.34 -38.45 -21.70
C PRO A 297 -23.49 -38.41 -22.71
N ASP A 298 -24.67 -37.99 -22.26
CA ASP A 298 -25.66 -37.41 -23.18
C ASP A 298 -25.61 -35.88 -23.04
N MET A 299 -25.21 -35.23 -24.14
CA MET A 299 -25.02 -33.79 -24.26
C MET A 299 -26.35 -32.99 -24.15
N SER A 300 -27.46 -33.67 -23.91
CA SER A 300 -28.77 -33.06 -23.65
C SER A 300 -28.95 -32.58 -22.20
N LEU A 301 -28.10 -33.03 -21.25
CA LEU A 301 -28.11 -32.55 -19.87
C LEU A 301 -27.38 -31.20 -19.77
N THR A 302 -28.09 -30.17 -19.32
CA THR A 302 -27.53 -28.81 -19.15
C THR A 302 -27.09 -28.49 -17.72
N LEU A 303 -27.23 -29.45 -16.79
CA LEU A 303 -27.07 -29.23 -15.36
C LEU A 303 -25.66 -29.51 -14.85
N GLU A 304 -24.94 -30.43 -15.50
CA GLU A 304 -23.56 -30.78 -15.17
C GLU A 304 -22.62 -30.33 -16.29
N THR A 305 -21.42 -29.91 -15.92
CA THR A 305 -20.38 -29.48 -16.86
C THR A 305 -19.23 -30.49 -16.91
N MET A 306 -18.51 -30.56 -18.03
CA MET A 306 -17.36 -31.47 -18.20
C MET A 306 -16.06 -30.96 -17.56
N ASP A 307 -16.11 -29.83 -16.86
CA ASP A 307 -14.97 -29.14 -16.25
C ASP A 307 -14.87 -29.41 -14.73
N ASN A 308 -15.44 -30.53 -14.25
CA ASN A 308 -15.38 -30.89 -12.84
C ASN A 308 -14.03 -31.53 -12.51
N ASP A 309 -13.54 -31.28 -11.29
CA ASP A 309 -12.31 -31.87 -10.79
C ASP A 309 -12.47 -33.39 -10.63
N MET A 310 -11.50 -34.16 -11.12
CA MET A 310 -11.49 -35.62 -10.95
C MET A 310 -10.70 -36.01 -9.70
N PHE A 311 -11.33 -36.77 -8.82
CA PHE A 311 -10.81 -37.15 -7.50
C PHE A 311 -10.35 -38.62 -7.43
N THR A 312 -10.46 -39.38 -8.52
CA THR A 312 -9.95 -40.75 -8.62
C THR A 312 -8.47 -40.76 -8.98
N ARG A 313 -7.73 -41.72 -8.41
CA ARG A 313 -6.35 -42.01 -8.83
C ARG A 313 -6.41 -43.02 -9.97
N TYR A 314 -5.86 -42.69 -11.14
CA TYR A 314 -5.61 -43.70 -12.16
C TYR A 314 -4.61 -44.71 -11.60
N THR A 315 -5.05 -45.94 -11.36
CA THR A 315 -4.11 -47.05 -11.24
C THR A 315 -3.64 -47.36 -12.65
N SER A 316 -2.38 -47.07 -12.94
CA SER A 316 -1.71 -47.61 -14.12
C SER A 316 -1.57 -49.12 -13.94
N ASP A 317 -2.63 -49.87 -14.21
CA ASP A 317 -2.51 -51.31 -14.40
C ASP A 317 -1.93 -51.52 -15.80
N SER A 318 -0.62 -51.62 -15.84
CA SER A 318 0.13 -52.19 -16.95
C SER A 318 0.75 -53.50 -16.46
N THR A 319 -0.07 -54.40 -15.94
CA THR A 319 0.31 -55.79 -15.74
C THR A 319 -0.68 -56.72 -16.45
N ILE A 320 -0.10 -57.62 -17.26
CA ILE A 320 -0.72 -58.63 -18.12
C ILE A 320 -1.81 -59.45 -17.42
#